data_AF-A0A6B2X419-F1
#
_entry.id   AF-A0A6B2X419-F1
#
_cell.length_a   1.000
_cell.length_b   1.000
_cell.length_c   1.000
_cell.angle_alpha   90.00
_cell.angle_beta   90.00
_cell.angle_gamma   90.00
#
_symmetry.space_group_name_H-M   'P 1'
#
loop_
_entity.id
_entity.type
_entity.pdbx_description
1 polymer ?
#
loop_
_entity_poly.entity_id
_entity_poly.type
_entity_poly.pdbx_seq_one_letter_code
_entity_poly.pdbx_strand_id
1 'polypeptide(L)' 'MCTEETHDHAAPCGAPSEHADHWPLSKRELRERDWDEHDPRHGRGLCHPCHSKETGRNQPAGWNDEAPPF' A
#
# COMPACT_ATOMS: atom_id res chain seq x y z
N MET A 1 -5.16 -10.14 -10.03
CA MET A 1 -3.78 -10.12 -10.56
C MET A 1 -3.11 -8.85 -10.09
N CYS A 2 -1.83 -8.91 -9.73
CA CYS A 2 -1.02 -7.74 -9.40
C CYS A 2 -0.69 -6.98 -10.69
N THR A 3 -1.08 -5.71 -10.76
CA THR A 3 -0.85 -4.84 -11.92
C THR A 3 0.20 -3.76 -11.66
N GLU A 4 0.96 -3.89 -10.56
CA GLU A 4 1.93 -2.89 -10.15
C GLU A 4 3.15 -2.85 -11.08
N GLU A 5 3.66 -1.64 -11.33
CA GLU A 5 4.79 -1.39 -12.21
C GLU A 5 5.97 -0.75 -11.46
N THR A 6 5.74 -0.10 -10.32
CA THR A 6 6.70 0.83 -9.70
C THR A 6 7.67 0.19 -8.69
N HIS A 7 7.64 -1.13 -8.54
CA HIS A 7 8.49 -1.89 -7.61
C HIS A 7 9.55 -2.75 -8.30
N ASP A 8 10.26 -2.13 -9.26
CA ASP A 8 11.32 -2.74 -10.07
C ASP A 8 10.80 -3.72 -11.14
N HIS A 9 9.65 -3.40 -11.73
CA HIS A 9 9.14 -4.12 -12.88
C HIS A 9 9.22 -3.24 -14.15
N ALA A 10 9.52 -3.85 -15.29
CA ALA A 10 9.51 -3.18 -16.59
C ALA A 10 8.11 -3.21 -17.27
N ALA A 11 7.15 -3.90 -16.64
CA ALA A 11 5.79 -4.15 -17.11
C ALA A 11 4.90 -4.49 -15.88
N PRO A 12 3.56 -4.56 -16.01
CA PRO A 12 2.70 -5.01 -14.91
C PRO A 12 3.16 -6.36 -14.34
N CYS A 13 3.28 -6.44 -13.00
CA CYS A 13 3.83 -7.59 -12.28
C CYS A 13 3.28 -8.96 -12.74
N GLY A 14 1.97 -9.06 -12.99
CA GLY A 14 1.32 -10.25 -13.56
C GLY A 14 1.16 -11.43 -12.59
N ALA A 15 1.78 -11.38 -11.41
CA ALA A 15 1.62 -12.38 -10.36
C ALA A 15 0.19 -12.39 -9.77
N PRO A 16 -0.27 -13.49 -9.15
CA PRO A 16 -1.51 -13.51 -8.38
C PRO A 16 -1.53 -12.40 -7.31
N SER A 17 -2.70 -11.78 -7.14
CA SER A 17 -2.90 -10.83 -6.04
C SER A 17 -3.24 -11.60 -4.78
N GLU A 18 -2.52 -11.33 -3.70
CA GLU A 18 -2.63 -12.05 -2.42
C GLU A 18 -2.95 -11.10 -1.25
N HIS A 19 -2.60 -9.81 -1.40
CA HIS A 19 -2.81 -8.80 -0.39
C HIS A 19 -3.64 -7.64 -0.96
N ALA A 20 -4.54 -7.12 -0.13
CA ALA A 20 -5.23 -5.86 -0.39
C ALA A 20 -4.38 -4.72 0.18
N ASP A 21 -4.19 -3.67 -0.60
CA ASP A 21 -3.43 -2.48 -0.23
C ASP A 21 -4.22 -1.21 -0.56
N HIS A 22 -3.98 -0.11 0.16
CA HIS A 22 -4.71 1.14 -0.05
C HIS A 22 -4.02 2.00 -1.13
N TRP A 23 -4.78 2.52 -2.10
CA TRP A 23 -4.31 3.32 -3.23
C TRP A 23 -5.37 4.29 -3.74
N PRO A 24 -5.03 5.50 -4.22
CA PRO A 24 -3.70 6.13 -4.18
C PRO A 24 -3.38 6.76 -2.83
N LEU A 25 -4.34 6.73 -1.90
CA LEU A 25 -4.19 7.25 -0.55
C LEU A 25 -3.86 6.09 0.39
N SER A 26 -2.95 6.35 1.33
CA SER A 26 -2.72 5.44 2.44
C SER A 26 -3.95 5.36 3.34
N LYS A 27 -4.04 4.27 4.11
CA LYS A 27 -5.05 4.10 5.15
C LYS A 27 -5.12 5.29 6.11
N ARG A 28 -3.95 5.84 6.47
CA ARG A 28 -3.85 7.01 7.36
C ARG A 28 -4.44 8.26 6.72
N GLU A 29 -4.12 8.54 5.46
CA GLU A 29 -4.69 9.69 4.75
C GLU A 29 -6.20 9.57 4.56
N LEU A 30 -6.75 8.36 4.38
CA LEU A 30 -8.19 8.15 4.32
C LEU A 30 -8.85 8.49 5.67
N ARG A 31 -8.26 8.04 6.77
CA ARG A 31 -8.73 8.36 8.14
C ARG A 31 -8.65 9.85 8.44
N GLU A 32 -7.54 10.51 8.11
CA GLU A 32 -7.34 11.95 8.31
C GLU A 32 -8.38 12.81 7.57
N ARG A 33 -8.96 12.27 6.49
CA ARG A 33 -10.00 12.92 5.68
C ARG A 33 -11.42 12.53 6.07
N ASP A 34 -11.60 11.68 7.08
CA ASP A 34 -12.88 11.07 7.46
C ASP A 34 -13.55 10.32 6.28
N TRP A 35 -12.73 9.70 5.43
CA TRP A 35 -13.20 8.88 4.31
C TRP A 35 -13.27 7.42 4.72
N ASP A 36 -14.15 6.66 4.06
CA ASP A 36 -14.27 5.21 4.28
C ASP A 36 -13.00 4.49 3.81
N GLU A 37 -12.20 4.01 4.77
CA GLU A 37 -10.97 3.24 4.54
C GLU A 37 -11.24 1.86 3.94
N HIS A 38 -12.48 1.37 4.02
CA HIS A 38 -12.89 0.06 3.49
C HIS A 38 -13.52 0.15 2.10
N ASP A 39 -13.65 1.36 1.55
CA ASP A 39 -14.16 1.57 0.20
C ASP A 39 -13.20 0.92 -0.83
N PRO A 40 -13.67 -0.09 -1.60
CA PRO A 40 -12.82 -0.78 -2.57
C PRO A 40 -12.30 0.12 -3.69
N ARG A 41 -12.87 1.32 -3.89
CA ARG A 41 -12.33 2.33 -4.82
C ARG A 41 -10.96 2.85 -4.39
N HIS A 42 -10.64 2.76 -3.10
CA HIS A 42 -9.33 3.08 -2.55
C HIS A 42 -8.46 1.82 -2.34
N GLY A 43 -8.83 0.69 -2.92
CA GLY A 43 -8.10 -0.58 -2.80
C GLY A 43 -7.39 -0.96 -4.09
N ARG A 44 -6.23 -1.61 -3.97
CA ARG A 44 -5.56 -2.35 -5.04
C ARG A 44 -5.13 -3.73 -4.56
N GLY A 45 -4.97 -4.66 -5.50
CA GLY A 45 -4.49 -6.00 -5.23
C GLY A 45 -3.02 -6.16 -5.58
N LEU A 46 -2.20 -6.64 -4.63
CA LEU A 46 -0.76 -6.85 -4.80
C LEU A 46 -0.35 -8.29 -4.49
N CYS A 47 0.70 -8.76 -5.16
CA CYS A 47 1.41 -9.97 -4.74
C CYS A 47 2.29 -9.68 -3.52
N HIS A 48 2.71 -10.72 -2.79
CA HIS A 48 3.56 -10.57 -1.60
C HIS A 48 4.80 -9.67 -1.78
N PRO A 49 5.66 -9.84 -2.80
CA PRO A 49 6.87 -9.02 -2.93
C PRO A 49 6.57 -7.55 -3.25
N CYS A 50 5.54 -7.27 -4.06
CA CYS A 50 5.12 -5.89 -4.34
C CYS A 50 4.57 -5.22 -3.09
N HIS A 51 3.70 -5.92 -2.35
CA HIS A 51 3.13 -5.41 -1.11
C HIS A 51 4.20 -5.08 -0.07
N SER A 52 5.18 -5.97 0.13
CA SER A 52 6.27 -5.75 1.07
C SER A 52 7.17 -4.56 0.68
N LYS A 53 7.45 -4.38 -0.61
CA LYS A 53 8.22 -3.22 -1.10
C LYS A 53 7.44 -1.91 -0.92
N GLU A 54 6.13 -1.91 -1.19
CA GLU A 54 5.29 -0.73 -0.99
C GLU A 54 5.29 -0.31 0.49
N THR A 55 5.00 -1.26 1.38
CA THR A 55 4.95 -0.99 2.82
C THR A 55 6.30 -0.45 3.30
N GLY A 56 7.41 -1.07 2.88
CA GLY A 56 8.75 -0.63 3.28
C GLY A 56 9.14 0.76 2.77
N ARG A 57 8.62 1.20 1.61
CA ARG A 57 8.93 2.52 1.05
C ARG A 57 8.02 3.62 1.61
N ASN A 58 6.72 3.36 1.67
CA ASN A 58 5.70 4.39 1.86
C ASN A 58 5.04 4.35 3.24
N GLN A 59 5.10 3.22 3.94
CA GLN A 59 4.53 3.04 5.28
C GLN A 59 5.59 2.54 6.27
N PRO A 60 6.74 3.23 6.39
CA PRO A 60 7.73 2.84 7.39
C PRO A 60 7.09 2.93 8.77
N ALA A 61 7.15 1.82 9.50
CA ALA A 61 6.80 1.75 10.90
C ALA A 61 8.04 1.31 11.65
N GLY A 62 8.41 2.06 12.70
CA GLY A 62 9.60 1.78 13.48
C GLY A 62 9.37 2.17 14.93
N TRP A 63 9.84 1.33 15.85
CA TRP A 63 9.85 1.64 17.29
C TRP A 63 10.80 2.81 17.63
N ASN A 64 11.66 3.21 16.68
CA ASN A 64 12.67 4.25 16.82
C ASN A 64 12.55 5.34 15.74
N ASP A 65 11.38 5.49 15.13
CA ASP A 65 11.09 6.68 14.32
C ASP A 65 10.70 7.82 15.27
N GLU A 66 11.32 9.00 15.14
CA GLU A 66 10.99 10.20 15.94
C GLU A 66 9.60 10.79 15.59
N ALA A 67 8.82 10.12 14.75
CA ALA A 67 7.44 10.49 14.49
C ALA A 67 6.61 10.32 15.78
N PRO A 68 5.93 11.38 16.28
CA PRO A 68 5.20 11.31 17.54
C PRO A 68 4.13 10.22 17.49
N PRO A 69 3.84 9.55 18.62
CA PRO A 69 2.81 8.53 18.67
C PRO A 69 1.45 9.22 18.58
N PHE A 70 0.76 9.02 17.45
CA PHE A 70 -0.62 9.40 17.17
C PHE A 70 -0.89 10.90 16.95
#